data_AF-A0A511BP46-F1
#
_entry.id   AF-A0A511BP46-F1
#
_cell.length_a   1.000
_cell.length_b   1.000
_cell.length_c   1.000
_cell.angle_alpha   90.00
_cell.angle_beta   90.00
_cell.angle_gamma   90.00
#
_symmetry.space_group_name_H-M   'P 1'
#
loop_
_entity.id
_entity.type
_entity.pdbx_description
1 polymer ?
#
loop_
_entity_poly.entity_id
_entity_poly.type
_entity_poly.pdbx_seq_one_letter_code
_entity_poly.pdbx_strand_id
1 'polypeptide(L)'
;MRQPILLLLALIASIPRIASAGSFTVTDDRAPNEVSEVSRLYLDGNLAAIFRLDDKTPSLTRTITTPSGRVNHSYALCGQITIVNAEGRSETHRVSSEGTLFNPDGHHLVALGDDNFTQFFLRDPLDPSVAKRLPGHSGICASPIS
;
A
#
# COMPACT_ATOMS: atom_id res chain seq x y z
N MET A 1 -3.17 45.55 -50.84
CA MET A 1 -2.29 44.55 -50.19
C MET A 1 -3.06 43.95 -49.02
N ARG A 2 -3.38 42.65 -49.05
CA ARG A 2 -4.11 41.93 -47.99
C ARG A 2 -3.16 40.88 -47.39
N GLN A 3 -2.83 41.00 -46.10
CA GLN A 3 -2.06 39.99 -45.37
C GLN A 3 -2.96 38.80 -44.98
N PRO A 4 -2.50 37.55 -45.12
CA PRO A 4 -3.19 36.41 -44.55
C PRO A 4 -2.76 36.21 -43.09
N ILE A 5 -3.74 36.11 -42.20
CA ILE A 5 -3.54 35.68 -40.81
C ILE A 5 -3.43 34.15 -40.84
N LEU A 6 -2.24 33.62 -40.53
CA LEU A 6 -2.05 32.19 -40.29
C LEU A 6 -2.54 31.87 -38.87
N LEU A 7 -3.66 31.15 -38.76
CA LEU A 7 -4.10 30.54 -37.50
C LEU A 7 -3.27 29.27 -37.27
N LEU A 8 -2.37 29.30 -36.28
CA LEU A 8 -1.63 28.12 -35.85
C LEU A 8 -2.48 27.35 -34.82
N LEU A 9 -3.09 26.22 -35.22
CA LEU A 9 -3.68 25.28 -34.25
C LEU A 9 -2.53 24.54 -33.54
N ALA A 10 -2.34 24.80 -32.25
CA ALA A 10 -1.45 24.01 -31.40
C ALA A 10 -2.17 22.71 -31.00
N LEU A 11 -1.79 21.60 -31.64
CA LEU A 11 -2.20 20.25 -31.25
C LEU A 11 -1.38 19.84 -30.02
N ILE A 12 -1.95 19.99 -28.81
CA ILE A 12 -1.31 19.49 -27.58
C ILE A 12 -1.46 17.96 -27.60
N ALA A 13 -0.44 17.27 -28.12
CA ALA A 13 -0.34 15.83 -27.98
C ALA A 13 -0.06 15.50 -26.51
N SER A 14 -1.04 14.90 -25.82
CA SER A 14 -0.86 14.31 -24.50
C SER A 14 0.03 13.07 -24.63
N ILE A 15 1.35 13.27 -24.51
CA ILE A 15 2.33 12.17 -24.51
C ILE A 15 2.09 11.34 -23.25
N PRO A 16 1.83 10.03 -23.35
CA PRO A 16 1.73 9.18 -22.18
C PRO A 16 3.07 9.19 -21.44
N ARG A 17 3.08 9.62 -20.18
CA ARG A 17 4.26 9.53 -19.32
C ARG A 17 4.52 8.06 -19.01
N ILE A 18 5.47 7.46 -19.72
CA ILE A 18 6.05 6.19 -19.31
C ILE A 18 6.85 6.48 -18.04
N ALA A 19 6.38 5.98 -16.90
CA ALA A 19 7.12 6.05 -15.65
C ALA A 19 8.30 5.07 -15.69
N SER A 20 9.50 5.57 -15.38
CA SER A 20 10.66 4.74 -15.06
C SER A 20 10.38 3.94 -13.77
N ALA A 21 11.03 2.79 -13.60
CA ALA A 21 10.95 2.07 -12.33
C ALA A 21 11.45 2.97 -11.19
N GLY A 22 10.65 3.08 -10.14
CA GLY A 22 10.94 3.88 -8.96
C GLY A 22 10.84 3.04 -7.69
N SER A 23 10.66 3.71 -6.56
CA SER A 23 10.42 3.04 -5.29
C SER A 23 9.74 3.94 -4.29
N PHE A 24 9.03 3.31 -3.36
CA PHE A 24 8.48 3.95 -2.17
C PHE A 24 8.86 3.15 -0.93
N THR A 25 8.55 3.67 0.24
CA THR A 25 8.79 2.96 1.50
C THR A 25 7.50 2.72 2.25
N VAL A 26 7.45 1.60 2.97
CA VAL A 26 6.33 1.24 3.85
C VAL A 26 6.89 0.89 5.22
N THR A 27 6.40 1.53 6.27
CA THR A 27 6.63 1.11 7.66
C THR A 27 5.40 0.39 8.19
N ASP A 28 5.63 -0.71 8.89
CA ASP A 28 4.64 -1.40 9.71
C ASP A 28 5.12 -1.41 11.16
N ASP A 29 4.23 -1.11 12.09
CA ASP A 29 4.50 -0.93 13.52
C ASP A 29 3.57 -1.80 14.35
N ARG A 30 4.15 -2.55 15.29
CA ARG A 30 3.43 -3.45 16.18
C ARG A 30 2.57 -2.65 17.16
N ALA A 31 1.30 -3.01 17.31
CA ALA A 31 0.45 -2.37 18.32
C ALA A 31 0.84 -2.82 19.76
N PRO A 32 0.60 -2.01 20.81
CA PRO A 32 0.99 -2.37 22.18
C PRO A 32 0.37 -3.67 22.72
N ASN A 33 -0.87 -3.97 22.33
CA ASN A 33 -1.59 -5.19 22.72
C ASN A 33 -1.34 -6.37 21.78
N GLU A 34 -0.51 -6.18 20.77
CA GLU A 34 -0.13 -7.21 19.82
C GLU A 34 1.10 -7.97 20.33
N VAL A 35 1.04 -9.30 20.19
CA VAL A 35 2.14 -10.24 20.45
C VAL A 35 3.03 -10.36 19.22
N SER A 36 2.41 -10.56 18.05
CA SER A 36 3.13 -10.70 16.79
C SER A 36 2.24 -10.49 15.57
N GLU A 37 2.87 -10.10 14.47
CA GLU A 37 2.21 -9.96 13.17
C GLU A 37 3.07 -10.56 12.06
N VAL A 38 2.39 -11.16 11.08
CA VAL A 38 2.95 -11.41 9.76
C VAL A 38 2.04 -10.77 8.73
N SER A 39 2.54 -9.72 8.07
CA SER A 39 1.85 -9.04 6.98
C SER A 39 2.58 -9.19 5.65
N ARG A 40 1.81 -9.18 4.56
CA ARG A 40 2.28 -9.26 3.18
C ARG A 40 1.68 -8.12 2.39
N LEU A 41 2.55 -7.35 1.76
CA LEU A 41 2.15 -6.35 0.77
C LEU A 41 2.28 -6.95 -0.62
N TYR A 42 1.17 -6.96 -1.34
CA TYR A 42 1.14 -7.24 -2.76
C TYR A 42 1.01 -5.92 -3.52
N LEU A 43 1.84 -5.76 -4.54
CA LEU A 43 1.73 -4.68 -5.50
C LEU A 43 1.37 -5.31 -6.83
N ASP A 44 0.22 -4.93 -7.39
CA ASP A 44 -0.23 -5.37 -8.71
C ASP A 44 -0.36 -6.89 -8.83
N GLY A 45 -0.78 -7.53 -7.73
CA GLY A 45 -0.91 -8.98 -7.60
C GLY A 45 0.39 -9.73 -7.30
N ASN A 46 1.54 -9.06 -7.28
CA ASN A 46 2.83 -9.68 -6.97
C ASN A 46 3.24 -9.40 -5.52
N LEU A 47 3.79 -10.40 -4.83
CA LEU A 47 4.31 -10.21 -3.47
C LEU A 47 5.50 -9.24 -3.52
N ALA A 48 5.33 -8.08 -2.88
CA ALA A 48 6.29 -7.00 -2.88
C ALA A 48 7.09 -6.93 -1.58
N ALA A 49 6.46 -7.23 -0.43
CA ALA A 49 7.14 -7.30 0.86
C ALA A 49 6.44 -8.22 1.85
N ILE A 50 7.21 -8.67 2.85
CA ILE A 50 6.73 -9.33 4.06
C ILE A 50 7.26 -8.56 5.27
N PHE A 51 6.37 -8.27 6.22
CA PHE A 51 6.70 -7.74 7.54
C PHE A 51 6.44 -8.84 8.56
N ARG A 52 7.37 -8.98 9.50
CA ARG A 52 7.28 -9.93 10.62
C ARG A 52 7.62 -9.15 11.87
N LEU A 53 6.61 -8.88 12.67
CA LEU A 53 6.74 -8.05 13.86
C LEU A 53 6.58 -8.91 15.11
N ASP A 54 7.40 -8.63 16.11
CA ASP A 54 7.40 -9.28 17.42
C ASP A 54 7.99 -8.35 18.48
N ASP A 55 8.29 -8.87 19.67
CA ASP A 55 8.91 -8.14 20.78
C ASP A 55 10.30 -7.60 20.44
N LYS A 56 11.06 -8.30 19.60
CA LYS A 56 12.43 -7.94 19.19
C LYS A 56 12.43 -7.01 17.99
N THR A 57 11.42 -7.12 17.15
CA THR A 57 11.26 -6.36 15.91
C THR A 57 9.90 -5.68 15.89
N PRO A 58 9.67 -4.65 16.74
CA PRO A 58 8.37 -4.01 16.85
C PRO A 58 8.05 -3.09 15.68
N SER A 59 9.00 -2.81 14.79
CA SER A 59 8.82 -1.92 13.64
C SER A 59 9.69 -2.39 12.49
N LEU A 60 9.17 -2.34 11.26
CA LEU A 60 9.92 -2.64 10.05
C LEU A 60 9.56 -1.68 8.93
N THR A 61 10.58 -1.04 8.36
CA THR A 61 10.45 -0.32 7.08
C THR A 61 10.99 -1.17 5.93
N ARG A 62 10.23 -1.24 4.84
CA ARG A 62 10.62 -1.90 3.59
C ARG A 62 10.59 -0.91 2.43
N THR A 63 11.60 -0.97 1.58
CA THR A 63 11.59 -0.30 0.27
C THR A 63 10.91 -1.21 -0.74
N ILE A 64 9.92 -0.66 -1.45
CA ILE A 64 9.11 -1.35 -2.45
C ILE A 64 9.46 -0.80 -3.82
N THR A 65 9.85 -1.66 -4.75
CA THR A 65 10.10 -1.27 -6.14
C THR A 65 8.78 -1.19 -6.92
N THR A 66 8.57 -0.10 -7.65
CA THR A 66 7.42 0.02 -8.55
C THR A 66 7.73 -0.58 -9.92
N PRO A 67 6.83 -1.43 -10.47
CA PRO A 67 6.94 -1.88 -11.85
C PRO A 67 6.93 -0.70 -12.83
N SER A 68 7.80 -0.74 -13.84
CA SER A 68 7.85 0.28 -14.88
C SER A 68 6.58 0.32 -15.73
N GLY A 69 6.35 1.45 -16.40
CA GLY A 69 5.27 1.57 -17.40
C GLY A 69 3.90 1.98 -16.86
N ARG A 70 3.78 2.26 -15.56
CA ARG A 70 2.56 2.75 -14.92
C ARG A 70 2.89 3.66 -13.73
N VAL A 71 1.97 4.57 -13.45
CA VAL A 71 2.11 5.54 -12.35
C VAL A 71 1.27 5.13 -11.13
N ASN A 72 0.15 4.43 -11.39
CA ASN A 72 -0.76 3.96 -10.36
C ASN A 72 -0.67 2.44 -10.24
N HIS A 73 -0.81 1.96 -9.02
CA HIS A 73 -0.64 0.56 -8.67
C HIS A 73 -1.82 0.09 -7.83
N SER A 74 -2.30 -1.13 -8.08
CA SER A 74 -3.19 -1.77 -7.13
C SER A 74 -2.35 -2.35 -6.00
N TYR A 75 -2.87 -2.32 -4.78
CA TYR A 75 -2.24 -3.01 -3.68
C TYR A 75 -3.23 -3.88 -2.93
N ALA A 76 -2.71 -4.94 -2.33
CA ALA A 76 -3.40 -5.70 -1.30
C ALA A 76 -2.48 -5.87 -0.10
N LEU A 77 -3.04 -5.73 1.09
CA LEU A 77 -2.29 -5.90 2.33
C LEU A 77 -2.98 -7.00 3.14
N CYS A 78 -2.30 -8.12 3.33
CA CYS A 78 -2.81 -9.31 3.99
C CYS A 78 -2.04 -9.53 5.29
N GLY A 79 -2.73 -9.65 6.42
CA GLY A 79 -2.07 -9.81 7.72
C GLY A 79 -2.66 -10.93 8.56
N GLN A 80 -1.83 -11.50 9.42
CA GLN A 80 -2.26 -12.28 10.57
C GLN A 80 -1.63 -11.68 11.81
N ILE A 81 -2.49 -11.22 12.71
CA ILE A 81 -2.12 -10.45 13.89
C ILE A 81 -2.53 -11.27 15.10
N THR A 82 -1.57 -11.56 15.97
CA THR A 82 -1.77 -12.24 17.24
C THR A 82 -1.76 -11.20 18.34
N ILE A 83 -2.82 -11.12 19.13
CA ILE A 83 -2.99 -10.17 20.22
C ILE A 83 -3.17 -10.89 21.56
N VAL A 84 -3.02 -10.15 22.65
CA VAL A 84 -3.53 -10.58 23.95
C VAL A 84 -4.87 -9.88 24.19
N ASN A 85 -5.93 -10.65 24.44
CA ASN A 85 -7.26 -10.14 24.71
C ASN A 85 -7.39 -9.62 26.17
N ALA A 86 -8.55 -9.08 26.53
CA ALA A 86 -8.79 -8.53 27.87
C ALA A 86 -8.70 -9.58 28.99
N GLU A 87 -8.93 -10.86 28.67
CA GLU A 87 -8.81 -12.00 29.59
C GLU A 87 -7.37 -12.55 29.70
N GLY A 88 -6.40 -11.91 29.04
CA GLY A 88 -5.00 -12.33 29.06
C GLY A 88 -4.68 -13.54 28.16
N ARG A 89 -5.58 -13.90 27.24
CA ARG A 89 -5.41 -15.02 26.31
C ARG A 89 -4.92 -14.53 24.96
N SER A 90 -4.10 -15.33 24.29
CA SER A 90 -3.68 -15.03 22.92
C SER A 90 -4.76 -15.40 21.92
N GLU A 91 -5.06 -14.47 21.00
CA GLU A 91 -5.98 -14.65 19.90
C GLU A 91 -5.32 -14.23 18.58
N THR A 92 -5.64 -14.92 17.49
CA THR A 92 -5.08 -14.64 16.17
C THR A 92 -6.19 -14.24 15.21
N HIS A 93 -6.06 -13.05 14.62
CA HIS A 93 -6.98 -12.48 13.65
C HIS A 93 -6.35 -12.44 12.27
N ARG A 94 -7.17 -12.64 11.23
CA ARG A 94 -6.77 -12.37 9.85
C ARG A 94 -7.33 -11.03 9.43
N VAL A 95 -6.48 -10.21 8.84
CA VAL A 95 -6.82 -8.88 8.36
C VAL A 95 -6.51 -8.76 6.88
N SER A 96 -7.32 -7.99 6.16
CA SER A 96 -7.02 -7.71 4.75
C SER A 96 -7.64 -6.40 4.29
N SER A 97 -6.96 -5.75 3.35
CA SER A 97 -7.54 -4.71 2.51
C SER A 97 -6.99 -4.74 1.09
N GLU A 98 -7.68 -4.03 0.21
CA GLU A 98 -7.19 -3.64 -1.10
C GLU A 98 -7.28 -2.12 -1.28
N GLY A 99 -6.51 -1.62 -2.23
CA GLY A 99 -6.61 -0.23 -2.63
C GLY A 99 -5.84 0.09 -3.90
N THR A 100 -5.69 1.40 -4.12
CA THR A 100 -4.90 1.97 -5.20
C THR A 100 -3.89 2.94 -4.61
N LEU A 101 -2.65 2.81 -5.06
CA LEU A 101 -1.59 3.79 -4.86
C LEU A 101 -1.49 4.69 -6.09
N PHE A 102 -1.49 6.00 -5.88
CA PHE A 102 -1.39 7.02 -6.92
C PHE A 102 0.00 7.64 -6.89
N ASN A 103 0.81 7.36 -7.89
CA ASN A 103 2.20 7.84 -8.00
C ASN A 103 3.00 7.66 -6.68
N PRO A 104 3.13 6.43 -6.15
CA PRO A 104 3.72 6.23 -4.83
C PRO A 104 5.23 6.51 -4.79
N ASP A 105 5.92 6.64 -5.93
CA ASP A 105 7.36 6.82 -5.95
C ASP A 105 7.84 8.01 -5.13
N GLY A 106 8.81 7.77 -4.25
CA GLY A 106 9.36 8.78 -3.32
C GLY A 106 8.52 9.00 -2.06
N HIS A 107 7.33 8.41 -1.97
CA HIS A 107 6.48 8.53 -0.78
C HIS A 107 6.87 7.58 0.35
N HIS A 108 6.43 7.94 1.56
CA HIS A 108 6.53 7.12 2.74
C HIS A 108 5.13 6.77 3.24
N LEU A 109 4.79 5.50 3.16
CA LEU A 109 3.51 4.98 3.60
C LEU A 109 3.67 4.24 4.93
N VAL A 110 2.60 4.22 5.69
CA VAL A 110 2.46 3.44 6.91
C VAL A 110 1.35 2.42 6.73
N ALA A 111 1.60 1.20 7.16
CA ALA A 111 0.57 0.18 7.36
C ALA A 111 -0.14 0.47 8.69
N LEU A 112 -1.46 0.52 8.64
CA LEU A 112 -2.30 0.85 9.79
C LEU A 112 -3.33 -0.23 9.99
N GLY A 113 -3.33 -0.84 11.18
CA GLY A 113 -4.43 -1.64 11.70
C GLY A 113 -5.47 -0.75 12.38
N ASP A 114 -6.76 -0.99 12.13
CA ASP A 114 -7.86 -0.27 12.78
C ASP A 114 -9.07 -1.21 13.00
N ASP A 115 -10.05 -0.72 13.77
CA ASP A 115 -11.39 -1.29 13.92
C ASP A 115 -11.35 -2.74 14.44
N ASN A 116 -10.68 -2.94 15.59
CA ASN A 116 -10.44 -4.26 16.21
C ASN A 116 -9.78 -5.27 15.27
N PHE A 117 -8.76 -4.84 14.52
CA PHE A 117 -8.04 -5.70 13.57
C PHE A 117 -8.98 -6.25 12.49
N THR A 118 -9.90 -5.43 11.98
CA THR A 118 -10.71 -5.77 10.80
C THR A 118 -10.36 -4.91 9.59
N GLN A 119 -9.67 -3.78 9.84
CA GLN A 119 -9.16 -2.89 8.82
C GLN A 119 -7.64 -2.89 8.87
N PHE A 120 -6.99 -3.01 7.71
CA PHE A 120 -5.53 -2.99 7.62
C PHE A 120 -5.10 -2.40 6.28
N PHE A 121 -4.65 -1.15 6.25
CA PHE A 121 -4.50 -0.39 5.00
C PHE A 121 -3.26 0.49 4.98
N LEU A 122 -2.90 0.97 3.79
CA LEU A 122 -1.80 1.90 3.60
C LEU A 122 -2.29 3.35 3.62
N ARG A 123 -1.48 4.22 4.23
CA ARG A 123 -1.67 5.68 4.20
C ARG A 123 -0.31 6.37 4.10
N ASP A 124 -0.21 7.45 3.35
CA ASP A 124 0.90 8.40 3.50
C ASP A 124 0.45 9.47 4.53
N PRO A 125 1.19 9.65 5.65
CA PRO A 125 0.84 10.64 6.68
C PRO A 125 0.91 12.10 6.20
N LEU A 126 1.76 12.39 5.20
CA LEU A 126 2.01 13.72 4.67
C LEU A 126 1.11 14.03 3.47
N ASP A 127 0.73 13.01 2.69
CA ASP A 127 -0.16 13.15 1.55
C ASP A 127 -1.21 12.02 1.49
N PRO A 128 -2.41 12.22 2.09
CA PRO A 128 -3.44 11.19 2.11
C PRO A 128 -4.00 10.84 0.72
N SER A 129 -3.69 11.61 -0.33
CA SER A 129 -4.16 11.32 -1.69
C SER A 129 -3.41 10.17 -2.36
N VAL A 130 -2.22 9.82 -1.86
CA VAL A 130 -1.34 8.79 -2.43
C VAL A 130 -1.94 7.40 -2.30
N ALA A 131 -2.70 7.13 -1.24
CA ALA A 131 -3.29 5.83 -0.99
C ALA A 131 -4.80 5.94 -0.80
N LYS A 132 -5.55 5.28 -1.68
CA LYS A 132 -7.00 5.12 -1.53
C LYS A 132 -7.33 3.67 -1.26
N ARG A 133 -8.01 3.42 -0.16
CA ARG A 133 -8.57 2.12 0.16
C ARG A 133 -9.84 1.86 -0.66
N LEU A 134 -10.03 0.60 -1.08
CA LEU A 134 -11.28 0.10 -1.63
C LEU A 134 -12.08 -0.64 -0.53
N PRO A 135 -13.41 -0.50 -0.49
CA PRO A 135 -14.24 -1.28 0.41
C PRO A 135 -14.16 -2.78 0.09
N GLY A 136 -14.18 -3.62 1.13
CA GLY A 136 -14.17 -5.09 1.00
C GLY A 136 -12.85 -5.76 1.36
N HIS A 137 -12.77 -7.06 1.11
CA HIS A 137 -11.60 -7.89 1.36
C HIS A 137 -10.91 -8.28 0.06
N SER A 138 -9.58 -8.47 0.13
CA SER A 138 -8.82 -8.91 -1.02
C SER A 138 -9.01 -10.39 -1.30
N GLY A 139 -9.33 -10.73 -2.56
CA GLY A 139 -9.35 -12.12 -3.01
C GLY A 139 -7.98 -12.80 -2.91
N ILE A 140 -6.88 -12.04 -3.01
CA ILE A 140 -5.52 -12.58 -2.88
C ILE A 140 -5.18 -12.99 -1.45
N CYS A 141 -5.82 -12.36 -0.46
CA CYS A 141 -5.64 -12.66 0.96
C CYS A 141 -6.40 -13.91 1.43
N ALA A 142 -7.16 -14.56 0.55
CA ALA A 142 -7.88 -15.80 0.87
C ALA A 142 -6.96 -17.04 0.97
N SER A 143 -5.73 -16.95 0.45
CA SER A 143 -4.77 -18.06 0.54
C SER A 143 -4.19 -18.18 1.96
N PRO A 144 -4.10 -19.40 2.54
CA PRO A 144 -3.50 -19.61 3.84
C PRO A 144 -2.06 -19.12 3.90
N ILE A 145 -1.69 -18.58 5.05
CA ILE A 145 -0.34 -18.19 5.40
C ILE A 145 0.39 -19.49 5.75
N SER A 146 1.18 -20.05 4.83
CA SER A 146 2.09 -21.17 5.12
C SER A 146 3.35 -20.71 5.83
#